data_AF-A0A8B8F0U5-F1
#
_entry.id   AF-A0A8B8F0U5-F1
#
_cell.length_a   1.000
_cell.length_b   1.000
_cell.length_c   1.000
_cell.angle_alpha   90.00
_cell.angle_beta   90.00
_cell.angle_gamma   90.00
#
_symmetry.space_group_name_H-M   'P 1'
#
loop_
_entity.id
_entity.type
_entity.pdbx_description
1 polymer ?
#
loop_
_entity_poly.entity_id
_entity_poly.type
_entity_poly.pdbx_seq_one_letter_code
_entity_poly.pdbx_strand_id
1 'polypeptide(L)'
;MWVFSSPGDYSFDAGTGSTSKLSGCRGCFAGVPFLLLSAMVHIEFTKNVITPMCLSSTNPKLRELMKITDWVESCKTRTVVMPLELKVDDYCVSGALISLLHRRSSSLRQIIRTEARASEGQKHRILEGYAILLVSELISVKNTFYGEAEQALEDLLSLEPAILTFVANNIRNWMPLLPEHVLHMIPHTLLIFLAKRPISKLQNSLSFLSSLLLLYKELLQLMEETSENMVQMNEWVILIKFLEDCFKSATREQLQNLPKDLLSHCGADIVLLYQQNKR
;
A
#
# COMPACT_ATOMS: atom_id res chain seq x y z
N MET A 1 19.64 8.43 4.51
CA MET A 1 19.94 8.58 5.95
C MET A 1 19.10 9.76 6.42
N TRP A 2 17.98 9.51 7.09
CA TRP A 2 17.09 10.57 7.56
C TRP A 2 17.66 11.13 8.86
N VAL A 3 18.01 12.42 8.84
CA VAL A 3 18.56 13.11 10.01
C VAL A 3 17.38 13.49 10.89
N PHE A 4 17.31 12.89 12.08
CA PHE A 4 16.42 13.33 13.14
C PHE A 4 16.90 14.69 13.64
N SER A 5 16.09 15.74 13.47
CA SER A 5 16.28 17.00 14.17
C SER A 5 16.17 16.74 15.67
N SER A 6 17.16 17.23 16.42
CA SER A 6 17.32 17.04 17.87
C SER A 6 16.07 17.37 18.70
N PRO A 7 15.92 16.77 19.89
CA PRO A 7 14.78 17.00 20.78
C PRO A 7 14.95 18.37 21.46
N GLY A 8 14.33 19.40 20.88
CA GLY A 8 14.20 20.71 21.49
C GLY A 8 12.85 21.30 21.09
N ASP A 9 12.07 21.67 22.10
CA ASP A 9 10.86 22.53 22.02
C ASP A 9 9.52 21.87 21.64
N TYR A 10 9.18 20.74 22.27
CA TYR A 10 7.77 20.44 22.55
C TYR A 10 7.47 20.81 24.02
N SER A 11 7.05 22.05 24.26
CA SER A 11 6.50 22.46 25.55
C SER A 11 5.10 21.84 25.73
N PHE A 12 4.94 21.04 26.78
CA PHE A 12 3.63 20.61 27.27
C PHE A 12 3.10 21.68 28.22
N ASP A 13 2.20 22.55 27.74
CA ASP A 13 1.45 23.44 28.63
C ASP A 13 0.39 22.64 29.40
N ALA A 14 0.66 22.45 30.69
CA ALA A 14 -0.30 21.99 31.67
C ALA A 14 -1.27 23.14 32.03
N GLY A 15 -2.30 23.34 31.19
CA GLY A 15 -3.38 24.29 31.43
C GLY A 15 -4.49 23.70 32.31
N THR A 16 -4.70 24.31 33.46
CA THR A 16 -5.70 24.01 34.48
C THR A 16 -7.13 24.36 34.06
N GLY A 17 -8.09 23.49 34.44
CA GLY A 17 -9.48 23.84 34.75
C GLY A 17 -10.41 24.30 33.61
N SER A 18 -11.21 23.38 33.06
CA SER A 18 -12.68 23.52 33.02
C SER A 18 -13.33 22.26 32.44
N THR A 19 -14.37 21.80 33.11
CA THR A 19 -15.24 20.70 32.68
C THR A 19 -16.01 21.12 31.42
N SER A 20 -15.48 20.79 30.23
CA SER A 20 -16.31 20.69 29.02
C SER A 20 -15.67 19.77 27.97
N LYS A 21 -16.43 18.73 27.60
CA LYS A 21 -16.34 17.92 26.38
C LYS A 21 -14.96 17.36 25.99
N LEU A 22 -14.74 16.10 26.36
CA LEU A 22 -13.80 15.15 25.74
C LEU A 22 -14.19 14.82 24.28
N SER A 23 -14.21 15.82 23.41
CA SER A 23 -14.26 15.65 21.94
C SER A 23 -12.98 16.16 21.26
N GLY A 24 -11.90 16.40 22.01
CA GLY A 24 -10.78 17.25 21.59
C GLY A 24 -9.42 16.60 21.30
N CYS A 25 -9.29 15.27 21.22
CA CYS A 25 -8.00 14.64 20.84
C CYS A 25 -8.13 13.61 19.70
N ARG A 26 -8.81 14.00 18.62
CA ARG A 26 -8.57 13.40 17.29
C ARG A 26 -7.24 13.87 16.67
N GLY A 27 -6.63 14.94 17.19
CA GLY A 27 -5.54 15.68 16.53
C GLY A 27 -4.20 14.95 16.33
N CYS A 28 -3.67 14.22 17.31
CA CYS A 28 -2.29 13.70 17.19
C CYS A 28 -2.15 12.42 16.36
N PHE A 29 -3.22 11.62 16.25
CA PHE A 29 -3.19 10.32 15.57
C PHE A 29 -4.00 10.28 14.28
N ALA A 30 -5.07 11.09 14.16
CA ALA A 30 -5.77 11.24 12.87
C ALA A 30 -5.04 12.23 11.93
N GLY A 31 -4.16 13.08 12.47
CA GLY A 31 -3.40 14.08 11.71
C GLY A 31 -1.96 13.67 11.35
N VAL A 32 -1.40 12.61 11.93
CA VAL A 32 0.00 12.19 11.66
C VAL A 32 0.18 10.66 11.51
N PRO A 33 -0.50 10.04 10.53
CA PRO A 33 -0.38 8.61 10.23
C PRO A 33 1.05 8.16 9.91
N PHE A 34 1.91 9.04 9.41
CA PHE A 34 3.33 8.75 9.17
C PHE A 34 4.12 8.45 10.44
N LEU A 35 3.85 9.13 11.55
CA LEU A 35 4.55 8.87 12.81
C LEU A 35 4.17 7.49 13.34
N LEU A 36 2.90 7.10 13.20
CA LEU A 36 2.43 5.76 13.53
C LEU A 36 3.06 4.69 12.63
N LEU A 37 3.06 4.89 11.31
CA LEU A 37 3.68 3.97 10.36
C LEU A 37 5.18 3.82 10.61
N SER A 38 5.90 4.92 10.81
CA SER A 38 7.33 4.93 11.17
C SER A 38 7.58 4.19 12.49
N ALA A 39 6.75 4.44 13.50
CA ALA A 39 6.82 3.73 14.78
C ALA A 39 6.58 2.22 14.61
N MET A 40 5.72 1.80 13.68
CA MET A 40 5.47 0.39 13.38
C MET A 40 6.58 -0.24 12.54
N VAL A 41 7.24 0.50 11.65
CA VAL A 41 8.43 -0.01 10.95
C VAL A 41 9.57 -0.24 11.95
N HIS A 42 9.76 0.69 12.89
CA HIS A 42 10.80 0.64 13.92
C HIS A 42 10.31 0.04 15.26
N ILE A 43 9.63 -1.09 15.22
CA ILE A 43 8.95 -1.69 16.39
C ILE A 43 9.87 -1.92 17.61
N GLU A 44 11.13 -2.30 17.43
CA GLU A 44 12.07 -2.47 18.55
C GLU A 44 12.34 -1.15 19.29
N PHE A 45 12.59 -0.08 18.54
CA PHE A 45 12.77 1.25 19.10
C PHE A 45 11.48 1.74 19.75
N THR A 46 10.36 1.63 19.05
CA THR A 46 9.05 2.05 19.55
C THR A 46 8.70 1.31 20.84
N LYS A 47 8.89 -0.02 20.91
CA LYS A 47 8.62 -0.81 22.10
C LYS A 47 9.41 -0.32 23.31
N ASN A 48 10.70 -0.05 23.13
CA ASN A 48 11.56 0.45 24.22
C ASN A 48 11.12 1.82 24.75
N VAL A 49 10.55 2.68 23.89
CA VAL A 49 10.04 4.00 24.27
C VAL A 49 8.64 3.91 24.90
N ILE A 50 7.72 3.14 24.32
CA ILE A 50 6.33 3.11 24.78
C ILE A 50 6.13 2.26 26.04
N THR A 51 6.97 1.26 26.29
CA THR A 51 6.84 0.36 27.46
C THR A 51 6.83 1.12 28.79
N PRO A 52 7.81 1.99 29.10
CA PRO A 52 7.79 2.78 30.34
C PRO A 52 6.63 3.78 30.40
N MET A 53 6.18 4.29 29.25
CA MET A 53 5.01 5.18 29.17
C MET A 53 3.70 4.43 29.44
N CYS A 54 3.55 3.18 28.96
CA CYS A 54 2.37 2.36 29.21
C CYS A 54 2.24 1.96 30.69
N LEU A 55 3.36 1.73 31.37
CA LEU A 55 3.38 1.42 32.81
C LEU A 55 2.93 2.60 33.68
N SER A 56 3.12 3.83 33.19
CA SER A 56 2.78 5.07 33.89
C SER A 56 1.49 5.75 33.39
N SER A 57 0.86 5.23 32.32
CA SER A 57 -0.25 5.87 31.62
C SER A 57 -1.54 5.05 31.62
N THR A 58 -2.68 5.73 31.68
CA THR A 58 -4.02 5.16 31.42
C THR A 58 -4.44 5.27 29.95
N ASN A 59 -3.57 5.74 29.04
CA ASN A 59 -3.94 5.97 27.66
C ASN A 59 -4.20 4.64 26.91
N PRO A 60 -5.44 4.37 26.45
CA PRO A 60 -5.80 3.12 25.80
C PRO A 60 -5.07 2.92 24.46
N LYS A 61 -4.75 4.00 23.73
CA LYS A 61 -4.07 3.92 22.42
C LYS A 61 -2.64 3.44 22.51
N LEU A 62 -1.93 3.84 23.57
CA LEU A 62 -0.57 3.33 23.83
C LEU A 62 -0.60 1.83 24.14
N ARG A 63 -1.64 1.35 24.83
CA ARG A 63 -1.82 -0.08 25.08
C ARG A 63 -2.13 -0.86 23.80
N GLU A 64 -2.95 -0.31 22.90
CA GLU A 64 -3.21 -0.91 21.58
C GLU A 64 -1.93 -1.02 20.74
N LEU A 65 -1.13 0.04 20.67
CA LEU A 65 0.18 0.02 20.01
C LEU A 65 1.11 -1.03 20.64
N MET A 66 1.14 -1.11 21.97
CA MET A 66 1.94 -2.11 22.68
C MET A 66 1.51 -3.54 22.31
N LYS A 67 0.19 -3.82 22.26
CA LYS A 67 -0.31 -5.12 21.81
C LYS A 67 0.12 -5.47 20.37
N ILE A 68 0.09 -4.51 19.44
CA ILE A 68 0.57 -4.71 18.06
C ILE A 68 2.08 -4.99 18.05
N THR A 69 2.87 -4.23 18.80
CA THR A 69 4.32 -4.45 18.88
C THR A 69 4.67 -5.82 19.49
N ASP A 70 3.95 -6.26 20.51
CA ASP A 70 4.13 -7.58 21.13
C ASP A 70 3.75 -8.71 20.19
N TRP A 71 2.67 -8.54 19.42
CA TRP A 71 2.28 -9.48 18.38
C TRP A 71 3.37 -9.62 17.31
N VAL A 72 3.90 -8.51 16.78
CA VAL A 72 4.98 -8.53 15.79
C VAL A 72 6.25 -9.19 16.34
N GLU A 73 6.63 -8.92 17.59
CA GLU A 73 7.73 -9.62 18.26
C GLU A 73 7.48 -11.13 18.36
N SER A 74 6.26 -11.54 18.69
CA SER A 74 5.90 -12.96 18.78
C SER A 74 6.00 -13.69 17.44
N CYS A 75 5.80 -12.99 16.33
CA CYS A 75 5.94 -13.51 14.97
C CYS A 75 7.40 -13.77 14.55
N LYS A 76 8.40 -13.37 15.35
CA LYS A 76 9.82 -13.70 15.10
C LYS A 76 10.11 -15.18 15.31
N THR A 77 9.49 -15.80 16.31
CA THR A 77 9.85 -17.14 16.77
C THR A 77 8.82 -18.21 16.42
N ARG A 78 7.62 -17.81 15.98
CA ARG A 78 6.53 -18.72 15.63
C ARG A 78 5.55 -18.06 14.67
N THR A 79 4.81 -18.89 13.94
CA THR A 79 3.68 -18.44 13.11
C THR A 79 2.47 -18.13 13.99
N VAL A 80 2.08 -16.86 14.02
CA VAL A 80 0.94 -16.37 14.82
C VAL A 80 -0.06 -15.68 13.91
N VAL A 81 -1.32 -16.10 13.97
CA VAL A 81 -2.42 -15.40 13.28
C VAL A 81 -2.69 -14.08 13.99
N MET A 82 -3.04 -13.04 13.22
CA MET A 82 -3.39 -11.74 13.76
C MET A 82 -4.67 -11.81 14.60
N PRO A 83 -4.63 -11.47 15.91
CA PRO A 83 -5.82 -11.43 16.75
C PRO A 83 -6.85 -10.42 16.24
N LEU A 84 -8.13 -10.76 16.32
CA LEU A 84 -9.22 -9.87 15.87
C LEU A 84 -9.21 -8.53 16.61
N GLU A 85 -8.79 -8.52 17.88
CA GLU A 85 -8.69 -7.34 18.73
C GLU A 85 -7.63 -6.32 18.25
N LEU A 86 -6.70 -6.70 17.37
CA LEU A 86 -5.70 -5.80 16.81
C LEU A 86 -6.16 -5.11 15.53
N LYS A 87 -7.26 -5.56 14.93
CA LYS A 87 -7.77 -5.09 13.63
C LYS A 87 -8.65 -3.83 13.77
N VAL A 88 -8.35 -2.98 14.74
CA VAL A 88 -9.12 -1.76 15.05
C VAL A 88 -8.53 -0.55 14.34
N ASP A 89 -7.23 -0.59 14.01
CA ASP A 89 -6.52 0.43 13.25
C ASP A 89 -5.77 -0.19 12.06
N ASP A 90 -6.40 -0.15 10.89
CA ASP A 90 -5.92 -0.78 9.65
C ASP A 90 -4.52 -0.27 9.24
N TYR A 91 -4.18 0.98 9.54
CA TYR A 91 -2.89 1.57 9.19
C TYR A 91 -1.76 1.05 10.08
N CYS A 92 -2.01 0.95 11.38
CA CYS A 92 -1.03 0.37 12.32
C CYS A 92 -0.75 -1.10 11.97
N VAL A 93 -1.78 -1.84 11.59
CA VAL A 93 -1.66 -3.23 11.15
C VAL A 93 -0.89 -3.33 9.82
N SER A 94 -1.18 -2.46 8.85
CA SER A 94 -0.44 -2.40 7.57
C SER A 94 1.05 -2.12 7.80
N GLY A 95 1.39 -1.18 8.68
CA GLY A 95 2.77 -0.89 9.07
C GLY A 95 3.45 -2.04 9.80
N ALA A 96 2.71 -2.78 10.63
CA ALA A 96 3.21 -3.97 11.29
C ALA A 96 3.57 -5.09 10.29
N LEU A 97 2.79 -5.26 9.21
CA LEU A 97 3.12 -6.21 8.14
C LEU A 97 4.41 -5.84 7.41
N ILE A 98 4.68 -4.55 7.19
CA ILE A 98 5.97 -4.08 6.64
C ILE A 98 7.12 -4.37 7.61
N SER A 99 6.92 -4.16 8.91
CA SER A 99 7.93 -4.53 9.91
C SER A 99 8.28 -6.02 9.87
N LEU A 100 7.28 -6.89 9.70
CA LEU A 100 7.49 -8.33 9.52
C LEU A 100 8.26 -8.67 8.24
N LEU A 101 8.05 -7.90 7.16
CA LEU A 101 8.81 -8.02 5.92
C LEU A 101 10.29 -7.68 6.14
N HIS A 102 10.58 -6.53 6.76
CA HIS A 102 11.95 -6.10 7.07
C HIS A 102 12.68 -7.08 7.99
N ARG A 103 11.93 -7.79 8.84
CA ARG A 103 12.44 -8.81 9.76
C ARG A 103 12.51 -10.21 9.14
N ARG A 104 12.14 -10.37 7.86
CA ARG A 104 12.10 -11.66 7.15
C ARG A 104 11.32 -12.74 7.91
N SER A 105 10.22 -12.36 8.56
CA SER A 105 9.42 -13.29 9.32
C SER A 105 8.78 -14.33 8.40
N SER A 106 8.99 -15.61 8.69
CA SER A 106 8.34 -16.73 7.99
C SER A 106 6.81 -16.72 8.14
N SER A 107 6.29 -15.98 9.13
CA SER A 107 4.87 -15.85 9.42
C SER A 107 4.13 -14.95 8.44
N LEU A 108 4.82 -14.01 7.78
CA LEU A 108 4.22 -12.95 6.97
C LEU A 108 3.31 -13.51 5.86
N ARG A 109 3.83 -14.45 5.06
CA ARG A 109 3.08 -15.07 3.97
C ARG A 109 1.82 -15.80 4.45
N GLN A 110 1.89 -16.46 5.60
CA GLN A 110 0.74 -17.16 6.18
C GLN A 110 -0.29 -16.18 6.76
N ILE A 111 0.17 -15.07 7.35
CA ILE A 111 -0.70 -13.99 7.82
C ILE A 111 -1.45 -13.38 6.63
N ILE A 112 -0.76 -12.99 5.55
CA ILE A 112 -1.39 -12.43 4.34
C ILE A 112 -2.44 -13.39 3.77
N ARG A 113 -2.13 -14.69 3.65
CA ARG A 113 -3.10 -15.70 3.20
C ARG A 113 -4.32 -15.81 4.10
N THR A 114 -4.13 -15.73 5.41
CA THR A 114 -5.20 -15.82 6.39
C THR A 114 -6.09 -14.58 6.32
N GLU A 115 -5.48 -13.39 6.22
CA GLU A 115 -6.20 -12.13 6.06
C GLU A 115 -6.98 -12.10 4.75
N ALA A 116 -6.38 -12.49 3.62
CA ALA A 116 -7.08 -12.54 2.33
C ALA A 116 -8.31 -13.47 2.37
N ARG A 117 -8.19 -14.65 2.97
CA ARG A 117 -9.31 -15.61 3.12
C ARG A 117 -10.39 -15.15 4.10
N ALA A 118 -10.01 -14.42 5.15
CA ALA A 118 -10.96 -13.90 6.13
C ALA A 118 -11.73 -12.66 5.62
N SER A 119 -11.37 -12.15 4.44
CA SER A 119 -11.82 -10.86 3.92
C SER A 119 -13.10 -10.88 3.09
N GLU A 120 -13.76 -12.03 2.86
CA GLU A 120 -14.99 -12.16 2.04
C GLU A 120 -16.22 -11.35 2.54
N GLY A 121 -16.06 -10.42 3.49
CA GLY A 121 -17.13 -9.48 3.85
C GLY A 121 -16.76 -8.18 4.57
N GLN A 122 -15.52 -7.93 5.03
CA GLN A 122 -15.25 -6.68 5.78
C GLN A 122 -13.79 -6.21 5.99
N LYS A 123 -12.75 -6.75 5.32
CA LYS A 123 -11.34 -6.47 5.71
C LYS A 123 -10.33 -6.23 4.58
N HIS A 124 -10.73 -5.59 3.48
CA HIS A 124 -9.80 -5.23 2.40
C HIS A 124 -8.78 -4.15 2.80
N ARG A 125 -9.12 -3.25 3.72
CA ARG A 125 -8.31 -2.05 4.07
C ARG A 125 -6.91 -2.33 4.59
N ILE A 126 -6.70 -3.40 5.35
CA ILE A 126 -5.37 -3.79 5.85
C ILE A 126 -4.47 -4.23 4.69
N LEU A 127 -5.00 -5.04 3.77
CA LEU A 127 -4.23 -5.53 2.63
C LEU A 127 -4.00 -4.43 1.58
N GLU A 128 -4.96 -3.54 1.42
CA GLU A 128 -4.84 -2.33 0.62
C GLU A 128 -3.73 -1.40 1.13
N GLY A 129 -3.74 -1.07 2.43
CA GLY A 129 -2.70 -0.27 3.05
C GLY A 129 -1.33 -0.95 2.98
N TYR A 130 -1.28 -2.26 3.19
CA TYR A 130 -0.05 -3.05 3.05
C TYR A 130 0.49 -3.02 1.61
N ALA A 131 -0.36 -3.14 0.59
CA ALA A 131 0.04 -3.07 -0.82
C ALA A 131 0.68 -1.71 -1.15
N ILE A 132 0.09 -0.62 -0.67
CA ILE A 132 0.61 0.73 -0.92
C ILE A 132 1.97 0.94 -0.25
N LEU A 133 2.14 0.44 0.97
CA LEU A 133 3.43 0.49 1.64
C LEU A 133 4.47 -0.38 0.94
N LEU A 134 4.11 -1.57 0.44
CA LEU A 134 5.00 -2.42 -0.37
C LEU A 134 5.49 -1.69 -1.63
N VAL A 135 4.59 -1.04 -2.37
CA VAL A 135 4.96 -0.28 -3.56
C VAL A 135 5.83 0.92 -3.19
N SER A 136 5.54 1.58 -2.06
CA SER A 136 6.36 2.68 -1.55
C SER A 136 7.78 2.25 -1.20
N GLU A 137 7.95 1.05 -0.63
CA GLU A 137 9.27 0.43 -0.41
C GLU A 137 9.98 0.14 -1.75
N LEU A 138 9.28 -0.38 -2.76
CA LEU A 138 9.86 -0.60 -4.10
C LEU A 138 10.33 0.70 -4.78
N ILE A 139 9.64 1.82 -4.53
CA ILE A 139 10.04 3.14 -5.03
C ILE A 139 11.26 3.66 -4.27
N SER A 140 11.22 3.58 -2.94
CA SER A 140 12.21 4.19 -2.06
C SER A 140 13.52 3.41 -1.99
N VAL A 141 13.48 2.09 -2.18
CA VAL A 141 14.59 1.18 -1.92
C VAL A 141 15.01 0.46 -3.21
N LYS A 142 15.90 1.10 -3.98
CA LYS A 142 16.54 0.46 -5.16
C LYS A 142 17.66 -0.55 -4.80
N ASN A 143 17.67 -1.18 -3.61
CA ASN A 143 18.63 -2.26 -3.26
C ASN A 143 18.31 -3.11 -2.00
N THR A 144 18.84 -4.34 -1.97
CA THR A 144 18.81 -5.40 -0.93
C THR A 144 17.47 -5.99 -0.47
N PHE A 145 16.39 -5.21 -0.36
CA PHE A 145 15.05 -5.71 0.05
C PHE A 145 14.04 -5.78 -1.11
N TYR A 146 14.51 -5.44 -2.32
CA TYR A 146 13.70 -5.39 -3.52
C TYR A 146 13.07 -6.75 -3.85
N GLY A 147 13.83 -7.85 -3.70
CA GLY A 147 13.34 -9.19 -4.01
C GLY A 147 12.24 -9.68 -3.06
N GLU A 148 12.37 -9.42 -1.75
CA GLU A 148 11.37 -9.80 -0.77
C GLU A 148 10.08 -8.98 -0.90
N ALA A 149 10.20 -7.68 -1.17
CA ALA A 149 9.04 -6.81 -1.42
C ALA A 149 8.32 -7.18 -2.73
N GLU A 150 9.07 -7.46 -3.80
CA GLU A 150 8.51 -7.97 -5.06
C GLU A 150 7.74 -9.28 -4.84
N GLN A 151 8.35 -10.24 -4.13
CA GLN A 151 7.71 -11.53 -3.87
C GLN A 151 6.46 -11.39 -2.99
N ALA A 152 6.49 -10.51 -1.98
CA ALA A 152 5.34 -10.26 -1.13
C ALA A 152 4.19 -9.61 -1.92
N LEU A 153 4.51 -8.69 -2.83
CA LEU A 153 3.53 -8.07 -3.72
C LEU A 153 2.96 -9.10 -4.71
N GLU A 154 3.79 -9.96 -5.30
CA GLU A 154 3.35 -11.04 -6.19
C GLU A 154 2.40 -12.01 -5.48
N ASP A 155 2.76 -12.43 -4.26
CA ASP A 155 1.95 -13.30 -3.41
C ASP A 155 0.60 -12.65 -3.08
N LEU A 156 0.62 -11.36 -2.72
CA LEU A 156 -0.57 -10.59 -2.37
C LEU A 156 -1.53 -10.48 -3.56
N LEU A 157 -1.04 -10.07 -4.72
CA LEU A 157 -1.86 -9.91 -5.93
C LEU A 157 -2.36 -11.25 -6.48
N SER A 158 -1.62 -12.33 -6.26
CA SER A 158 -2.06 -13.69 -6.61
C SER A 158 -3.20 -14.20 -5.72
N LEU A 159 -3.32 -13.65 -4.50
CA LEU A 159 -4.37 -14.00 -3.54
C LEU A 159 -5.58 -13.08 -3.64
N GLU A 160 -5.35 -11.79 -3.79
CA GLU A 160 -6.38 -10.75 -3.81
C GLU A 160 -6.15 -9.77 -4.98
N PRO A 161 -6.61 -10.13 -6.19
CA PRO A 161 -6.40 -9.31 -7.39
C PRO A 161 -7.09 -7.94 -7.33
N ALA A 162 -8.19 -7.84 -6.57
CA ALA A 162 -9.00 -6.62 -6.46
C ALA A 162 -8.24 -5.44 -5.83
N ILE A 163 -7.11 -5.72 -5.16
CA ILE A 163 -6.19 -4.69 -4.65
C ILE A 163 -5.72 -3.77 -5.76
N LEU A 164 -5.52 -4.26 -7.00
CA LEU A 164 -5.11 -3.38 -8.11
C LEU A 164 -6.17 -2.32 -8.41
N THR A 165 -7.43 -2.72 -8.50
CA THR A 165 -8.55 -1.79 -8.68
C THR A 165 -8.62 -0.79 -7.53
N PHE A 166 -8.45 -1.26 -6.29
CA PHE A 166 -8.48 -0.39 -5.13
C PHE A 166 -7.37 0.65 -5.20
N VAL A 167 -6.12 0.23 -5.40
CA VAL A 167 -4.99 1.14 -5.44
C VAL A 167 -5.22 2.17 -6.53
N ALA A 168 -5.59 1.74 -7.75
CA ALA A 168 -5.88 2.64 -8.85
C ALA A 168 -6.93 3.72 -8.48
N ASN A 169 -8.03 3.31 -7.87
CA ASN A 169 -9.10 4.23 -7.48
C ASN A 169 -8.78 5.13 -6.29
N ASN A 170 -7.75 4.80 -5.51
CA ASN A 170 -7.48 5.45 -4.24
C ASN A 170 -6.12 6.13 -4.16
N ILE A 171 -5.19 6.00 -5.12
CA ILE A 171 -3.84 6.61 -5.08
C ILE A 171 -3.89 8.07 -4.57
N ARG A 172 -4.79 8.88 -5.12
CA ARG A 172 -4.95 10.30 -4.73
C ARG A 172 -5.42 10.50 -3.28
N ASN A 173 -6.19 9.56 -2.72
CA ASN A 173 -6.62 9.60 -1.31
C ASN A 173 -5.45 9.43 -0.33
N TRP A 174 -4.29 8.96 -0.81
CA TRP A 174 -3.07 8.81 -0.02
C TRP A 174 -2.15 10.04 -0.11
N MET A 175 -2.53 11.11 -0.82
CA MET A 175 -1.82 12.40 -0.82
C MET A 175 -1.49 12.96 0.57
N PRO A 176 -2.38 12.86 1.57
CA PRO A 176 -2.04 13.28 2.93
C PRO A 176 -1.07 12.33 3.66
N LEU A 177 -0.85 11.12 3.11
CA LEU A 177 -0.23 9.97 3.77
C LEU A 177 1.10 9.52 3.17
N LEU A 178 1.47 10.01 1.99
CA LEU A 178 2.73 9.72 1.32
C LEU A 178 3.29 10.98 0.65
N PRO A 179 4.62 11.12 0.52
CA PRO A 179 5.19 12.20 -0.25
C PRO A 179 4.69 12.17 -1.70
N GLU A 180 4.45 13.34 -2.28
CA GLU A 180 3.92 13.50 -3.64
C GLU A 180 4.74 12.73 -4.69
N HIS A 181 6.08 12.82 -4.61
CA HIS A 181 6.97 12.07 -5.50
C HIS A 181 6.83 10.55 -5.40
N VAL A 182 6.47 10.00 -4.23
CA VAL A 182 6.22 8.57 -4.06
C VAL A 182 4.89 8.22 -4.71
N LEU A 183 3.84 8.99 -4.43
CA LEU A 183 2.50 8.75 -4.95
C LEU A 183 2.44 8.73 -6.47
N HIS A 184 3.11 9.69 -7.11
CA HIS A 184 3.15 9.79 -8.56
C HIS A 184 3.89 8.61 -9.21
N MET A 185 4.77 7.96 -8.45
CA MET A 185 5.51 6.79 -8.89
C MET A 185 4.79 5.46 -8.60
N ILE A 186 3.71 5.44 -7.81
CA ILE A 186 2.95 4.22 -7.49
C ILE A 186 2.38 3.55 -8.75
N PRO A 187 1.56 4.23 -9.59
CA PRO A 187 0.99 3.57 -10.76
C PRO A 187 2.07 3.11 -11.74
N HIS A 188 3.12 3.91 -11.96
CA HIS A 188 4.29 3.51 -12.76
C HIS A 188 4.95 2.23 -12.22
N THR A 189 5.30 2.21 -10.94
CA THR A 189 6.03 1.10 -10.31
C THR A 189 5.21 -0.18 -10.34
N LEU A 190 3.90 -0.10 -10.09
CA LEU A 190 2.99 -1.23 -10.17
C LEU A 190 2.89 -1.80 -11.58
N LEU A 191 2.76 -0.94 -12.60
CA LEU A 191 2.65 -1.39 -13.97
C LEU A 191 3.95 -2.03 -14.47
N ILE A 192 5.11 -1.45 -14.15
CA ILE A 192 6.41 -2.04 -14.47
C ILE A 192 6.63 -3.36 -13.75
N PHE A 193 6.22 -3.46 -12.48
CA PHE A 193 6.25 -4.71 -11.73
C PHE A 193 5.43 -5.79 -12.44
N LEU A 194 4.17 -5.50 -12.81
CA LEU A 194 3.29 -6.43 -13.51
C LEU A 194 3.82 -6.84 -14.89
N ALA A 195 4.46 -5.91 -15.61
CA ALA A 195 5.09 -6.19 -16.89
C ALA A 195 6.28 -7.16 -16.77
N LYS A 196 7.07 -7.03 -15.70
CA LYS A 196 8.24 -7.90 -15.44
C LYS A 196 7.86 -9.23 -14.78
N ARG A 197 6.77 -9.25 -14.00
CA ARG A 197 6.27 -10.39 -13.22
C ARG A 197 4.84 -10.72 -13.65
N PRO A 198 4.65 -11.29 -14.86
CA PRO A 198 3.32 -11.64 -15.34
C PRO A 198 2.69 -12.70 -14.42
N ILE A 199 1.67 -12.28 -13.66
CA ILE A 199 0.90 -13.19 -12.80
C ILE A 199 -0.10 -13.91 -13.70
N SER A 200 0.26 -15.09 -14.19
CA SER A 200 -0.50 -15.88 -15.16
C SER A 200 -1.96 -16.13 -14.75
N LYS A 201 -2.25 -16.18 -13.45
CA LYS A 201 -3.62 -16.31 -12.91
C LYS A 201 -4.50 -15.09 -13.12
N LEU A 202 -3.92 -13.90 -13.29
CA LEU A 202 -4.66 -12.64 -13.39
C LEU A 202 -4.94 -12.23 -14.83
N GLN A 203 -4.01 -12.54 -15.74
CA GLN A 203 -3.98 -12.04 -17.12
C GLN A 203 -5.23 -12.36 -17.94
N ASN A 204 -5.99 -13.39 -17.56
CA ASN A 204 -7.19 -13.81 -18.29
C ASN A 204 -8.50 -13.29 -17.68
N SER A 205 -8.45 -12.32 -16.75
CA SER A 205 -9.66 -11.78 -16.12
C SER A 205 -9.98 -10.35 -16.60
N LEU A 206 -11.28 -10.07 -16.79
CA LEU A 206 -11.77 -8.73 -17.14
C LEU A 206 -11.41 -7.69 -16.06
N SER A 207 -11.50 -8.09 -14.79
CA SER A 207 -11.17 -7.26 -13.64
C SER A 207 -9.70 -6.84 -13.66
N PHE A 208 -8.78 -7.74 -14.01
CA PHE A 208 -7.36 -7.41 -14.15
C PHE A 208 -7.11 -6.41 -15.28
N LEU A 209 -7.67 -6.64 -16.48
CA LEU A 209 -7.50 -5.71 -17.60
C LEU A 209 -8.09 -4.32 -17.27
N SER A 210 -9.22 -4.28 -16.58
CA SER A 210 -9.84 -3.02 -16.13
C SER A 210 -8.96 -2.30 -15.10
N SER A 211 -8.36 -3.04 -14.17
CA SER A 211 -7.43 -2.49 -13.17
C SER A 211 -6.16 -1.93 -13.81
N LEU A 212 -5.62 -2.63 -14.81
CA LEU A 212 -4.45 -2.17 -15.56
C LEU A 212 -4.72 -0.84 -16.27
N LEU A 213 -5.88 -0.72 -16.93
CA LEU A 213 -6.26 0.50 -17.62
C LEU A 213 -6.53 1.65 -16.65
N LEU A 214 -7.11 1.37 -15.48
CA LEU A 214 -7.25 2.37 -14.41
C LEU A 214 -5.88 2.88 -13.93
N LEU A 215 -4.93 1.98 -13.66
CA LEU A 215 -3.57 2.36 -13.25
C LEU A 215 -2.85 3.16 -14.34
N TYR A 216 -3.02 2.77 -15.60
CA TYR A 216 -2.41 3.46 -16.73
C TYR A 216 -3.00 4.85 -16.93
N LYS A 217 -4.32 5.00 -16.78
CA LYS A 217 -5.00 6.30 -16.81
C LYS A 217 -4.49 7.21 -15.69
N GLU A 218 -4.39 6.72 -14.46
CA GLU A 218 -3.85 7.50 -13.34
C GLU A 218 -2.38 7.89 -13.58
N LEU A 219 -1.55 6.99 -14.16
CA LEU A 219 -0.17 7.32 -14.52
C LEU A 219 -0.11 8.52 -15.47
N LEU A 220 -0.91 8.50 -16.55
CA LEU A 220 -0.91 9.58 -17.54
C LEU A 220 -1.36 10.91 -16.93
N GLN A 221 -2.41 10.89 -16.11
CA GLN A 221 -2.90 12.11 -15.44
C GLN A 221 -1.85 12.69 -14.48
N LEU A 222 -1.21 11.86 -13.66
CA LEU A 222 -0.18 12.33 -12.70
C LEU A 222 1.08 12.87 -13.40
N MET A 223 1.37 12.37 -14.60
CA MET A 223 2.45 12.93 -15.43
C MET A 223 2.09 14.26 -16.07
N GLU A 224 0.86 14.46 -16.53
CA GLU A 224 0.41 15.77 -17.02
C GLU A 224 0.48 16.83 -15.91
N GLU A 225 0.21 16.40 -14.67
CA GLU A 225 0.26 17.25 -13.48
C GLU A 225 1.69 17.53 -12.99
N THR A 226 2.72 16.74 -13.38
CA THR A 226 4.10 16.91 -12.88
C THR A 226 5.19 16.99 -13.94
N SER A 227 5.93 18.11 -13.94
CA SER A 227 7.07 18.34 -14.83
C SER A 227 8.35 17.58 -14.47
N GLU A 228 8.42 16.98 -13.27
CA GLU A 228 9.66 16.40 -12.71
C GLU A 228 9.73 14.87 -12.78
N ASN A 229 8.64 14.16 -13.09
CA ASN A 229 8.61 12.70 -13.11
C ASN A 229 8.78 12.16 -14.53
N MET A 230 10.00 12.19 -15.04
CA MET A 230 10.31 11.53 -16.32
C MET A 230 10.49 10.02 -16.10
N VAL A 231 9.43 9.26 -16.39
CA VAL A 231 9.54 7.81 -16.61
C VAL A 231 10.54 7.57 -17.75
N GLN A 232 11.47 6.64 -17.55
CA GLN A 232 12.52 6.39 -18.52
C GLN A 232 11.95 5.82 -19.82
N MET A 233 12.47 6.24 -20.98
CA MET A 233 11.97 5.80 -22.30
C MET A 233 11.97 4.27 -22.50
N ASN A 234 12.94 3.56 -21.92
CA ASN A 234 12.98 2.10 -21.94
C ASN A 234 11.83 1.46 -21.14
N GLU A 235 11.45 2.05 -20.00
CA GLU A 235 10.33 1.58 -19.17
C GLU A 235 8.99 1.82 -19.86
N TRP A 236 8.84 2.93 -20.60
CA TRP A 236 7.70 3.16 -21.49
C TRP A 236 7.51 2.08 -22.54
N VAL A 237 8.59 1.67 -23.21
CA VAL A 237 8.53 0.62 -24.23
C VAL A 237 8.09 -0.71 -23.61
N ILE A 238 8.59 -1.05 -22.41
CA ILE A 238 8.17 -2.25 -21.68
C ILE A 238 6.68 -2.18 -21.35
N LEU A 239 6.22 -1.03 -20.84
CA LEU A 239 4.84 -0.80 -20.45
C LEU A 239 3.86 -0.95 -21.63
N ILE A 240 4.13 -0.27 -22.74
CA ILE A 240 3.29 -0.30 -23.94
C ILE A 240 3.21 -1.73 -24.48
N LYS A 241 4.36 -2.42 -24.58
CA LYS A 241 4.40 -3.81 -25.03
C LYS A 241 3.60 -4.74 -24.11
N PHE A 242 3.70 -4.55 -22.80
CA PHE A 242 2.93 -5.31 -21.83
C PHE A 242 1.41 -5.11 -21.99
N LEU A 243 0.97 -3.85 -22.17
CA LEU A 243 -0.44 -3.56 -22.42
C LEU A 243 -0.90 -4.18 -23.74
N GLU A 244 -0.12 -4.06 -24.82
CA GLU A 244 -0.39 -4.73 -26.09
C GLU A 244 -0.61 -6.24 -25.92
N ASP A 245 0.28 -6.91 -25.19
CA ASP A 245 0.19 -8.35 -24.96
C ASP A 245 -1.07 -8.71 -24.16
N CYS A 246 -1.47 -7.88 -23.18
CA CYS A 246 -2.72 -8.03 -22.45
C CYS A 246 -3.97 -7.85 -23.33
N PHE A 247 -3.95 -6.91 -24.28
CA PHE A 247 -5.06 -6.71 -25.22
C PHE A 247 -5.16 -7.85 -26.24
N LYS A 248 -4.03 -8.40 -26.69
CA LYS A 248 -3.99 -9.54 -27.61
C LYS A 248 -4.44 -10.84 -26.93
N SER A 249 -4.18 -11.00 -25.62
CA SER A 249 -4.60 -12.18 -24.86
C SER A 249 -6.06 -12.10 -24.38
N ALA A 250 -6.63 -10.89 -24.29
CA ALA A 250 -8.01 -10.69 -23.87
C ALA A 250 -9.00 -11.28 -24.89
N THR A 251 -10.03 -11.94 -24.39
CA THR A 251 -11.13 -12.42 -25.24
C THR A 251 -11.98 -11.26 -25.75
N ARG A 252 -12.63 -11.46 -26.89
CA ARG A 252 -13.53 -10.45 -27.48
C ARG A 252 -14.64 -10.01 -26.51
N GLU A 253 -15.19 -10.94 -25.75
CA GLU A 253 -16.24 -10.66 -24.76
C GLU A 253 -15.72 -9.75 -23.63
N GLN A 254 -14.48 -9.98 -23.16
CA GLN A 254 -13.85 -9.10 -22.18
C GLN A 254 -13.67 -7.69 -22.73
N LEU A 255 -13.21 -7.55 -23.97
CA LEU A 255 -13.05 -6.25 -24.61
C LEU A 255 -14.41 -5.55 -24.84
N GLN A 256 -15.48 -6.28 -25.12
CA GLN A 256 -16.82 -5.71 -25.24
C GLN A 256 -17.36 -5.19 -23.91
N ASN A 257 -16.99 -5.85 -22.81
CA ASN A 257 -17.42 -5.52 -21.45
C ASN A 257 -16.50 -4.51 -20.73
N LEU A 258 -15.43 -4.05 -21.36
CA LEU A 258 -14.59 -2.99 -20.81
C LEU A 258 -15.36 -1.66 -20.70
N PRO A 259 -15.30 -0.97 -19.54
CA PRO A 259 -15.88 0.35 -19.39
C PRO A 259 -15.25 1.34 -20.38
N LYS A 260 -16.08 2.01 -21.19
CA LYS A 260 -15.62 2.89 -22.29
C LYS A 260 -14.85 4.12 -21.81
N ASP A 261 -15.14 4.56 -20.59
CA ASP A 261 -14.50 5.68 -19.88
C ASP A 261 -13.06 5.39 -19.44
N LEU A 262 -12.64 4.12 -19.42
CA LEU A 262 -11.23 3.76 -19.22
C LEU A 262 -10.39 4.06 -20.47
N LEU A 263 -10.98 3.89 -21.65
CA LEU A 263 -10.28 4.06 -22.94
C LEU A 263 -10.16 5.51 -23.38
N SER A 264 -10.95 6.44 -22.83
CA SER A 264 -10.96 7.85 -23.25
C SER A 264 -9.68 8.61 -22.90
N HIS A 265 -8.85 8.06 -22.01
CA HIS A 265 -7.61 8.66 -21.53
C HIS A 265 -6.39 7.74 -21.75
N CYS A 266 -6.60 6.54 -22.28
CA CYS A 266 -5.49 5.73 -22.77
C CYS A 266 -5.15 6.27 -24.16
N GLY A 267 -3.89 6.57 -24.45
CA GLY A 267 -3.47 7.19 -25.72
C GLY A 267 -4.03 6.53 -26.99
N ALA A 268 -3.88 7.21 -28.13
CA ALA A 268 -4.42 6.76 -29.41
C ALA A 268 -3.96 5.34 -29.80
N ASP A 269 -2.76 4.95 -29.37
CA ASP A 269 -2.19 3.61 -29.49
C ASP A 269 -3.04 2.53 -28.79
N ILE A 270 -3.42 2.75 -27.54
CA ILE A 270 -4.28 1.81 -26.78
C ILE A 270 -5.69 1.74 -27.37
N VAL A 271 -6.24 2.88 -27.80
CA VAL A 271 -7.56 2.92 -28.45
C VAL A 271 -7.55 2.13 -29.78
N LEU A 272 -6.48 2.25 -30.56
CA LEU A 272 -6.32 1.48 -31.80
C LEU A 272 -6.21 -0.02 -31.52
N LEU A 273 -5.43 -0.42 -30.52
CA LEU A 273 -5.31 -1.83 -30.10
C LEU A 273 -6.65 -2.40 -29.66
N TYR A 274 -7.42 -1.64 -28.87
CA TYR A 274 -8.78 -2.01 -28.49
C TYR A 274 -9.67 -2.24 -29.72
N GLN A 275 -9.66 -1.31 -30.68
CA GLN A 275 -10.48 -1.41 -31.89
C GLN A 275 -10.08 -2.59 -32.78
N GLN A 276 -8.79 -2.91 -32.87
CA GLN A 276 -8.29 -4.05 -33.65
C GLN A 276 -8.70 -5.40 -33.05
N ASN A 277 -8.60 -5.55 -31.73
CA ASN A 277 -8.88 -6.83 -31.05
C ASN A 277 -10.37 -7.03 -30.70
N LYS A 278 -11.18 -5.96 -30.76
CA LYS A 278 -12.64 -6.05 -30.58
C LYS A 278 -13.37 -6.59 -31.82
N ARG A 279 -12.81 -6.39 -33.03
CA ARG A 279 -13.41 -6.79 -34.30
C ARG A 279 -13.53 -8.30 -34.40
#